data_AF-A0A442YIT4-F1
#
_entry.id   AF-A0A442YIT4-F1
#
_cell.length_a   1.000
_cell.length_b   1.000
_cell.length_c   1.000
_cell.angle_alpha   90.00
_cell.angle_beta   90.00
_cell.angle_gamma   90.00
#
_symmetry.space_group_name_H-M   'P 1'
#
loop_
_entity.id
_entity.type
_entity.pdbx_description
1 polymer ?
#
loop_
_entity_poly.entity_id
_entity_poly.type
_entity_poly.pdbx_seq_one_letter_code
_entity_poly.pdbx_strand_id
1 'polypeptide(L)'
;MPDNDQEFKSKFWDSIRSDMTAMIGVPGVHPRPMTAQFDGDRNVIYFFTAKDTDLAEAVASAKEATLVYSAKGHDLFATVEGSLSLEKYPHATNITHLI
;
A
#
# COMPACT_ATOMS: atom_id res chain seq x y z
N MET A 1 7.60 -6.82 -27.59
CA MET A 1 6.62 -7.70 -26.92
C MET A 1 5.50 -6.79 -26.46
N PRO A 2 4.30 -6.86 -27.04
CA PRO A 2 3.15 -6.17 -26.46
C PRO A 2 2.72 -6.89 -25.17
N ASP A 3 2.15 -6.14 -24.22
CA ASP A 3 1.29 -6.59 -23.11
C ASP A 3 1.79 -7.29 -21.84
N ASN A 4 3.08 -7.60 -21.68
CA ASN A 4 3.54 -8.23 -20.43
C ASN A 4 3.32 -7.35 -19.18
N ASP A 5 3.46 -6.04 -19.33
CA ASP A 5 3.33 -5.09 -18.21
C ASP A 5 1.87 -4.87 -17.80
N GLN A 6 0.94 -4.90 -18.76
CA GLN A 6 -0.49 -4.72 -18.48
C GLN A 6 -1.09 -5.97 -17.84
N GLU A 7 -0.69 -7.15 -18.31
CA GLU A 7 -1.06 -8.42 -17.68
C GLU A 7 -0.49 -8.51 -16.27
N PHE A 8 0.77 -8.11 -16.06
CA PHE A 8 1.39 -8.08 -14.73
C PHE A 8 0.64 -7.12 -13.78
N LYS A 9 0.31 -5.91 -14.24
CA LYS A 9 -0.47 -4.95 -13.44
C LYS A 9 -1.83 -5.50 -13.06
N SER A 10 -2.54 -6.16 -13.99
CA SER A 10 -3.83 -6.80 -13.69
C SER A 10 -3.67 -7.86 -12.62
N LYS A 11 -2.71 -8.79 -12.81
CA LYS A 11 -2.42 -9.85 -11.82
C LYS A 11 -2.08 -9.30 -10.45
N PHE A 12 -1.29 -8.23 -10.39
CA PHE A 12 -0.97 -7.54 -9.14
C PHE A 12 -2.24 -7.02 -8.45
N TRP A 13 -3.06 -6.24 -9.15
CA TRP A 13 -4.28 -5.67 -8.58
C TRP A 13 -5.30 -6.74 -8.16
N ASP A 14 -5.46 -7.81 -8.94
CA ASP A 14 -6.35 -8.92 -8.61
C ASP A 14 -5.86 -9.67 -7.37
N SER A 15 -4.55 -9.93 -7.30
CA SER A 15 -3.92 -10.66 -6.20
C SER A 15 -3.96 -9.86 -4.90
N ILE A 16 -3.53 -8.60 -4.90
CA ILE A 16 -3.46 -7.78 -3.69
C ILE A 16 -4.85 -7.45 -3.11
N ARG A 17 -5.89 -7.37 -3.95
CA ARG A 17 -7.29 -7.25 -3.50
C ARG A 17 -7.80 -8.49 -2.79
N SER A 18 -7.30 -9.67 -3.16
CA SER A 18 -7.64 -10.95 -2.53
C SER A 18 -6.86 -11.18 -1.23
N ASP A 19 -5.54 -10.93 -1.24
CA ASP A 19 -4.66 -11.22 -0.11
C ASP A 19 -4.71 -10.14 0.98
N MET A 20 -5.05 -8.91 0.58
CA MET A 20 -5.21 -7.73 1.43
C MET A 20 -4.02 -7.42 2.35
N THR A 21 -2.84 -7.99 2.15
CA THR A 21 -1.68 -7.79 3.04
C THR A 21 -0.46 -7.37 2.23
N ALA A 22 0.16 -6.26 2.62
CA ALA A 22 1.40 -5.79 2.02
C ALA A 22 2.33 -5.18 3.07
N MET A 23 3.62 -5.14 2.79
CA MET A 23 4.62 -4.49 3.64
C MET A 23 4.83 -3.06 3.16
N ILE A 24 4.62 -2.07 4.03
CA ILE A 24 4.78 -0.65 3.70
C ILE A 24 6.00 -0.08 4.41
N GLY A 25 6.93 0.49 3.64
CA GLY A 25 8.11 1.19 4.12
C GLY A 25 8.13 2.64 3.66
N VAL A 26 8.71 3.50 4.49
CA VAL A 26 9.03 4.90 4.16
C VAL A 26 10.47 5.20 4.59
N PRO A 27 11.14 6.21 4.01
CA PRO A 27 12.50 6.56 4.42
C PRO A 27 12.63 6.76 5.94
N GLY A 28 13.55 6.02 6.56
CA GLY A 28 13.80 6.06 8.00
C GLY A 28 12.90 5.18 8.87
N VAL A 29 11.91 4.48 8.29
CA VAL A 29 11.04 3.55 9.02
C VAL A 29 11.09 2.17 8.37
N HIS A 30 11.28 1.13 9.19
CA HIS A 30 11.30 -0.24 8.69
C HIS A 30 9.95 -0.66 8.12
N PRO A 31 9.93 -1.43 7.01
CA PRO A 31 8.68 -1.92 6.44
C PRO A 31 7.85 -2.72 7.46
N ARG A 32 6.55 -2.44 7.52
CA ARG A 32 5.59 -3.12 8.41
C ARG A 32 4.46 -3.77 7.61
N PRO A 33 3.97 -4.95 8.03
CA PRO A 33 2.80 -5.56 7.42
C PRO A 33 1.56 -4.73 7.74
N MET A 34 0.77 -4.40 6.73
CA MET A 34 -0.48 -3.66 6.85
C MET A 34 -1.56 -4.29 5.98
N THR A 35 -2.82 -4.12 6.41
CA THR A 35 -3.98 -4.56 5.63
C THR A 35 -4.34 -3.50 4.59
N ALA A 36 -4.21 -3.86 3.32
CA ALA A 36 -4.62 -3.06 2.17
C ALA A 36 -6.15 -3.04 2.05
N GLN A 37 -6.70 -1.86 1.82
CA GLN A 37 -8.12 -1.59 1.59
C GLN A 37 -8.27 -0.87 0.26
N PHE A 38 -9.36 -1.15 -0.44
CA PHE A 38 -9.59 -0.64 -1.80
C PHE A 38 -10.97 0.01 -1.87
N ASP A 39 -11.07 1.12 -2.60
CA ASP A 39 -12.33 1.85 -2.83
C ASP A 39 -12.63 1.86 -4.34
N GLY A 40 -13.41 0.87 -4.75
CA GLY A 40 -13.73 0.61 -6.16
C GLY A 40 -12.49 0.27 -6.99
N ASP A 41 -12.50 0.73 -8.24
CA ASP A 41 -11.44 0.44 -9.22
C ASP A 41 -10.35 1.52 -9.27
N ARG A 42 -10.22 2.34 -8.22
CA ARG A 42 -9.15 3.33 -8.14
C ARG A 42 -7.81 2.63 -7.98
N ASN A 43 -6.79 3.15 -8.66
CA ASN A 43 -5.38 2.77 -8.45
C ASN A 43 -4.83 3.43 -7.18
N VAL A 44 -5.55 3.28 -6.08
CA VAL A 44 -5.19 3.85 -4.78
C VAL A 44 -5.40 2.76 -3.73
N ILE A 45 -4.39 2.55 -2.90
CA ILE A 45 -4.44 1.57 -1.81
C ILE A 45 -4.51 2.31 -0.50
N TYR A 46 -5.52 1.99 0.30
CA TYR A 46 -5.74 2.57 1.61
C TYR A 46 -5.24 1.63 2.71
N PHE A 47 -4.68 2.20 3.77
CA PHE A 47 -4.24 1.46 4.95
C PHE A 47 -4.77 2.16 6.19
N PHE A 48 -5.36 1.39 7.11
CA PHE A 48 -5.71 1.90 8.43
C PHE A 48 -4.50 1.80 9.35
N THR A 49 -4.17 2.89 10.04
CA THR A 49 -3.13 2.92 11.06
C THR A 49 -3.59 3.66 12.31
N ALA A 50 -2.93 3.38 13.45
CA ALA A 50 -3.15 4.14 14.66
C ALA A 50 -2.37 5.47 14.65
N LYS A 51 -2.87 6.49 15.36
CA LYS A 51 -2.28 7.85 15.40
C LYS A 51 -0.86 7.84 15.95
N ASP A 52 -0.59 6.92 16.88
CA ASP A 52 0.66 6.86 17.64
C ASP A 52 1.59 5.76 17.09
N THR A 53 1.62 5.59 15.76
CA THR A 53 2.54 4.66 15.10
C THR A 53 3.70 5.43 14.48
N ASP A 54 4.90 4.84 14.52
CA ASP A 54 6.09 5.40 13.83
C ASP A 54 5.80 5.76 12.36
N LEU A 55 4.92 4.97 11.71
CA LEU A 55 4.48 5.23 10.35
C LEU A 55 3.60 6.48 10.24
N ALA A 56 2.61 6.66 11.13
CA ALA A 56 1.76 7.84 11.13
C ALA A 56 2.55 9.12 11.42
N GLU A 57 3.52 9.06 12.34
CA GLU A 57 4.42 10.18 12.63
C GLU A 57 5.34 10.48 11.45
N ALA A 58 5.90 9.44 10.82
CA ALA A 58 6.75 9.59 9.66
C ALA A 58 6.00 10.19 8.45
N VAL A 59 4.70 9.96 8.30
CA VAL A 59 3.90 10.39 7.14
C VAL A 59 3.11 11.69 7.41
N ALA A 60 3.61 12.54 8.32
CA ALA A 60 3.01 13.85 8.59
C ALA A 60 2.87 14.76 7.34
N SER A 61 3.70 14.51 6.32
CA SER A 61 3.61 15.09 4.98
C SER A 61 3.66 13.96 3.95
N ALA A 62 3.21 14.21 2.71
CA ALA A 62 3.38 13.24 1.62
C ALA A 62 4.86 12.83 1.51
N LYS A 63 5.13 11.53 1.53
CA LYS A 63 6.47 10.97 1.44
C LYS A 63 6.53 9.87 0.39
N GLU A 64 7.71 9.72 -0.21
CA GLU A 64 8.04 8.52 -0.97
C GLU A 64 7.84 7.29 -0.08
N ALA A 65 7.23 6.27 -0.64
CA ALA A 65 6.96 5.02 0.04
C ALA A 65 7.18 3.85 -0.91
N THR A 66 7.51 2.72 -0.29
CA THR A 66 7.68 1.45 -0.98
C THR A 66 6.67 0.47 -0.40
N LEU A 67 5.87 -0.11 -1.28
CA LEU A 67 5.02 -1.25 -0.98
C LEU A 67 5.70 -2.51 -1.53
N VAL A 68 5.98 -3.44 -0.63
CA VAL A 68 6.49 -4.76 -0.99
C VAL A 68 5.37 -5.78 -0.78
N TYR A 69 5.07 -6.51 -1.84
CA TYR A 69 3.98 -7.47 -1.88
C TYR A 69 4.52 -8.85 -2.25
N SER A 70 4.07 -9.87 -1.52
CA SER A 70 4.18 -11.26 -1.93
C SER A 70 2.79 -11.88 -1.90
N ALA A 71 2.35 -12.42 -3.04
CA ALA A 71 1.12 -13.18 -3.09
C ALA A 71 1.21 -14.39 -2.15
N LYS A 72 0.08 -14.77 -1.55
CA LYS A 72 -0.05 -15.91 -0.64
C LYS A 72 0.34 -17.24 -1.30
N GLY A 73 0.16 -17.34 -2.63
CA GLY A 73 0.60 -18.47 -3.44
C GLY A 73 2.08 -18.45 -3.82
N HIS A 74 2.81 -17.38 -3.50
CA HIS A 74 4.20 -17.14 -3.89
C HIS A 74 4.45 -17.19 -5.41
N ASP A 75 3.41 -16.94 -6.20
CA ASP A 75 3.43 -16.88 -7.67
C ASP A 75 3.69 -15.46 -8.20
N LEU A 76 3.52 -14.44 -7.34
CA LEU A 76 3.76 -13.04 -7.66
C LEU A 76 4.48 -12.32 -6.52
N PHE A 77 5.53 -11.58 -6.88
CA PHE A 77 6.22 -10.64 -6.01
C PHE A 77 6.29 -9.29 -6.71
N ALA A 78 5.98 -8.22 -5.99
CA ALA A 78 5.97 -6.88 -6.55
C ALA A 78 6.55 -5.88 -5.55
N THR A 79 7.30 -4.93 -6.08
CA THR A 79 7.69 -3.70 -5.40
C THR A 79 7.01 -2.56 -6.11
N VAL A 80 6.22 -1.77 -5.39
CA VAL A 80 5.53 -0.59 -5.90
C VAL A 80 6.10 0.63 -5.19
N GLU A 81 6.63 1.55 -5.99
CA GLU A 81 7.03 2.88 -5.52
C GLU A 81 5.85 3.83 -5.72
N GLY A 82 5.57 4.64 -4.71
CA GLY A 82 4.47 5.57 -4.75
C GLY A 82 4.62 6.68 -3.72
N SER A 83 3.59 7.50 -3.63
CA SER A 83 3.50 8.56 -2.62
C SER A 83 2.49 8.18 -1.56
N LEU A 84 2.92 8.25 -0.31
CA LEU A 84 2.10 7.92 0.85
C LEU A 84 1.70 9.20 1.58
N SER A 85 0.41 9.38 1.81
CA SER A 85 -0.13 10.57 2.49
C SER A 85 -1.12 10.19 3.58
N LEU A 86 -1.17 10.98 4.66
CA LEU A 86 -2.02 10.75 5.83
C LEU A 86 -3.29 11.60 5.76
N GLU A 87 -4.43 10.94 5.72
CA GLU A 87 -5.74 11.57 5.80
C GLU A 87 -6.39 11.32 7.17
N LYS A 88 -6.77 12.39 7.85
CA LYS A 88 -7.37 12.34 9.19
C LYS A 88 -8.89 12.30 9.08
N TYR A 89 -9.49 11.20 9.51
CA TYR A 89 -10.95 11.08 9.62
C TYR A 89 -11.41 11.27 11.07
N PRO A 90 -12.60 11.84 11.31
CA PRO A 90 -13.10 12.09 12.68
C PRO A 90 -13.30 10.80 13.50
N HIS A 91 -13.56 9.67 12.83
CA HIS A 91 -13.96 8.40 13.46
C HIS A 91 -13.05 7.21 13.09
N ALA A 92 -12.04 7.41 12.24
CA ALA A 92 -11.07 6.38 11.88
C ALA A 92 -9.66 6.86 12.23
N THR A 93 -8.82 5.93 12.70
CA THR A 93 -7.61 6.29 13.45
C THR A 93 -6.54 7.00 12.62
N ASN A 94 -6.48 6.75 11.31
CA ASN A 94 -5.96 7.59 10.22
C ASN A 94 -6.01 6.70 8.97
N ILE A 95 -6.25 7.27 7.79
CA ILE A 95 -6.17 6.55 6.53
C ILE A 95 -4.92 6.98 5.80
N THR A 96 -4.06 6.03 5.45
CA THR A 96 -2.89 6.30 4.64
C THR A 96 -3.16 5.81 3.23
N HIS A 97 -2.94 6.64 2.21
CA HIS A 97 -3.17 6.24 0.82
C HIS A 97 -1.87 6.26 0.00
N LEU A 98 -1.65 5.19 -0.76
CA LEU A 98 -0.57 5.07 -1.74
C LEU A 98 -1.14 5.29 -3.14
N ILE A 99 -0.58 6.26 -3.87
CA ILE A 99 -0.88 6.56 -5.29
C ILE A 99 0.11 5.83 -6.18
#